data_AF-B5RNB4-F1
#
_entry.id   AF-B5RNB4-F1
#
_cell.length_a   1.000
_cell.length_b   1.000
_cell.length_c   1.000
_cell.angle_alpha   90.00
_cell.angle_beta   90.00
_cell.angle_gamma   90.00
#
_symmetry.space_group_name_H-M   'P 1'
#
loop_
_entity.id
_entity.type
_entity.pdbx_description
1 polymer ?
#
loop_
_entity_poly.entity_id
_entity_poly.type
_entity_poly.pdbx_seq_one_letter_code
_entity_poly.pdbx_strand_id
1 'polypeptide(L)'
;MSRIGMGVLIIVALNLFISCSAVRKDNFGDVHKVVLSKHLDNFDLLNLDSYTTESLDLYRDLPLPITPYESLKRKVQEFRISLDVGSKGFDKSKFDGMFHGFNHYFKDDYSKNCVYIAMKYNVEYLEKVKSIVNKLISVKIDDPRIVSEYENTALNLLIVLQDIGIYALDVVEENGEILSNSNLDMLQEDNDLDSINSISVALDNLFKQKEYVFNLFIDNIENIVNLKKIASIKYELDLIIGNDGDIFNKVDSKSGLFGFKEIIKEKIVDLKEQRARKFRIYSKLKGDSDKQKSKKEN
;
A
#
# COMPACT_ATOMS: atom_id res chain seq x y z
N MET A 1 26.03 -51.51 -17.91
CA MET A 1 26.85 -50.35 -18.34
C MET A 1 26.08 -49.66 -19.47
N SER A 2 25.80 -48.37 -19.53
CA SER A 2 25.95 -47.23 -18.62
C SER A 2 24.89 -46.19 -19.03
N ARG A 3 24.43 -45.41 -18.04
CA ARG A 3 23.55 -44.24 -18.14
C ARG A 3 24.23 -43.06 -18.85
N ILE A 4 23.49 -42.35 -19.70
CA ILE A 4 23.56 -40.90 -20.00
C ILE A 4 22.15 -40.54 -20.50
N GLY A 5 21.37 -39.59 -19.99
CA GLY A 5 21.67 -38.42 -19.17
C GLY A 5 20.89 -37.25 -19.75
N MET A 6 19.64 -37.11 -19.29
CA MET A 6 18.67 -36.04 -19.54
C MET A 6 19.27 -34.65 -19.28
N GLY A 7 19.03 -33.67 -20.16
CA GLY A 7 19.45 -32.29 -19.89
C GLY A 7 19.38 -31.32 -21.06
N VAL A 8 18.18 -30.94 -21.50
CA VAL A 8 17.95 -29.66 -22.20
C VAL A 8 16.58 -29.13 -21.78
N LEU A 9 16.56 -28.34 -20.71
CA LEU A 9 15.47 -27.42 -20.36
C LEU A 9 16.05 -26.42 -19.36
N ILE A 10 15.63 -25.15 -19.46
CA ILE A 10 16.04 -23.99 -18.63
C ILE A 10 17.21 -23.17 -19.23
N ILE A 11 16.95 -22.54 -20.39
CA ILE A 11 17.56 -21.25 -20.76
C ILE A 11 16.44 -20.36 -21.35
N VAL A 12 15.45 -20.04 -20.52
CA VAL A 12 14.51 -18.92 -20.75
C VAL A 12 14.17 -18.20 -19.43
N ALA A 13 14.36 -18.84 -18.26
CA ALA A 13 14.02 -18.25 -16.96
C ALA A 13 15.13 -17.37 -16.31
N LEU A 14 16.29 -17.16 -16.94
CA LEU A 14 17.42 -16.47 -16.30
C LEU A 14 17.59 -14.98 -16.65
N ASN A 15 16.67 -14.37 -17.40
CA ASN A 15 16.75 -12.95 -17.78
C ASN A 15 15.83 -12.00 -16.97
N LEU A 16 15.34 -12.40 -15.80
CA LEU A 16 14.50 -11.53 -14.94
C LEU A 16 15.08 -11.19 -13.56
N PHE A 17 16.33 -11.59 -13.27
CA PHE A 17 17.00 -11.28 -12.00
C PHE A 17 18.23 -10.39 -12.14
N ILE A 18 18.12 -9.29 -12.88
CA ILE A 18 19.01 -8.13 -12.72
C ILE A 18 18.18 -6.87 -12.91
N SER A 19 17.49 -6.44 -11.84
CA SER A 19 17.21 -5.02 -11.63
C SER A 19 17.81 -4.62 -10.29
N CYS A 20 18.64 -3.58 -10.35
CA CYS A 20 19.66 -3.21 -9.38
C CYS A 20 19.15 -2.95 -7.96
N SER A 21 19.46 -3.86 -7.04
CA SER A 21 19.64 -3.54 -5.62
C SER A 21 21.07 -3.10 -5.38
N ALA A 22 21.33 -1.80 -5.57
CA ALA A 22 22.58 -1.18 -5.13
C ALA A 22 22.53 -1.00 -3.60
N VAL A 23 23.10 -1.98 -2.91
CA VAL A 23 23.90 -1.87 -1.67
C VAL A 23 23.93 -0.49 -1.01
N ARG A 24 23.30 -0.37 0.16
CA ARG A 24 23.86 0.40 1.28
C ARG A 24 23.82 -0.46 2.54
N LYS A 25 25.01 -0.89 2.96
CA LYS A 25 25.31 -1.45 4.27
C LYS A 25 25.58 -0.31 5.25
N ASP A 26 25.04 -0.51 6.45
CA ASP A 26 25.54 -0.11 7.77
C ASP A 26 25.54 1.39 8.13
N ASN A 27 24.54 1.80 8.91
CA ASN A 27 24.68 2.13 10.33
C ASN A 27 23.48 2.96 10.80
N PHE A 28 22.52 2.35 11.48
CA PHE A 28 21.86 2.97 12.62
C PHE A 28 21.41 1.87 13.57
N GLY A 29 21.96 1.93 14.78
CA GLY A 29 21.74 0.95 15.83
C GLY A 29 20.30 0.93 16.32
N ASP A 30 19.91 -0.26 16.71
CA ASP A 30 19.00 -0.58 17.81
C ASP A 30 18.34 0.63 18.50
N VAL A 31 17.11 0.95 18.06
CA VAL A 31 16.07 1.49 18.94
C VAL A 31 14.80 0.71 18.64
N HIS A 32 14.72 -0.51 19.18
CA HIS A 32 13.42 -1.13 19.45
C HIS A 32 12.64 -0.31 20.49
N LYS A 33 11.31 -0.45 20.41
CA LYS A 33 10.26 -0.17 21.41
C LYS A 33 9.56 1.20 21.37
N VAL A 34 8.28 1.09 20.99
CA VAL A 34 7.12 1.76 21.60
C VAL A 34 7.12 3.28 21.53
N VAL A 35 6.52 3.83 20.45
CA VAL A 35 5.66 5.02 20.52
C VAL A 35 4.58 4.92 19.42
N LEU A 36 3.67 3.94 19.51
CA LEU A 36 2.43 3.96 18.71
C LEU A 36 1.18 4.24 19.59
N SER A 37 1.36 4.48 20.89
CA SER A 37 0.25 4.58 21.85
C SER A 37 0.18 5.90 22.63
N LYS A 38 0.87 6.97 22.20
CA LYS A 38 0.90 8.23 22.96
C LYS A 38 0.72 9.52 22.16
N HIS A 39 0.57 9.45 20.83
CA HIS A 39 0.36 10.66 20.02
C HIS A 39 -1.06 10.87 19.50
N LEU A 40 -1.99 9.97 19.83
CA LEU A 40 -3.42 10.22 19.64
C LEU A 40 -4.07 10.98 20.82
N ASP A 41 -3.37 11.14 21.96
CA ASP A 41 -3.93 11.75 23.17
C ASP A 41 -3.96 13.30 23.15
N ASN A 42 -3.51 13.95 22.06
CA ASN A 42 -3.44 15.42 21.99
C ASN A 42 -4.30 16.04 20.87
N PHE A 43 -5.17 15.27 20.24
CA PHE A 43 -6.32 15.86 19.56
C PHE A 43 -7.48 15.84 20.54
N ASP A 44 -7.96 17.02 20.92
CA ASP A 44 -9.21 17.24 21.66
C ASP A 44 -10.42 16.71 20.86
N LEU A 45 -10.50 15.39 20.69
CA LEU A 45 -11.67 14.68 20.19
C LEU A 45 -12.52 14.32 21.40
N LEU A 46 -13.18 15.35 21.94
CA LEU A 46 -14.23 15.17 22.95
C LEU A 46 -15.33 14.26 22.39
N ASN A 47 -15.48 13.09 23.01
CA ASN A 47 -16.62 12.17 22.96
C ASN A 47 -17.10 11.72 21.56
N LEU A 48 -16.49 10.65 21.05
CA LEU A 48 -17.02 9.90 19.90
C LEU A 48 -17.39 8.45 20.32
N ASP A 49 -18.34 8.37 21.25
CA ASP A 49 -18.97 7.12 21.71
C ASP A 49 -20.43 7.05 21.25
N SER A 50 -20.67 6.75 19.97
CA SER A 50 -21.85 6.01 19.48
C SER A 50 -21.78 5.87 17.97
N TYR A 51 -21.55 4.66 17.45
CA TYR A 51 -21.65 4.38 16.02
C TYR A 51 -23.05 3.91 15.67
N THR A 52 -23.83 4.76 14.99
CA THR A 52 -24.88 4.37 14.03
C THR A 52 -25.03 5.47 12.99
N THR A 53 -24.91 5.15 11.71
CA THR A 53 -25.33 5.97 10.55
C THR A 53 -24.64 7.34 10.32
N GLU A 54 -23.96 7.91 11.31
CA GLU A 54 -23.36 9.27 11.27
C GLU A 54 -22.04 9.39 10.49
N SER A 55 -21.37 8.29 10.13
CA SER A 55 -20.11 8.39 9.35
C SER A 55 -20.31 8.93 7.93
N LEU A 56 -21.55 8.94 7.44
CA LEU A 56 -21.94 9.59 6.18
C LEU A 56 -22.34 11.07 6.37
N ASP A 57 -22.82 11.45 7.56
CA ASP A 57 -23.22 12.84 7.85
C ASP A 57 -22.03 13.73 8.27
N LEU A 58 -20.90 13.14 8.67
CA LEU A 58 -19.64 13.87 8.94
C LEU A 58 -19.07 14.60 7.71
N TYR A 59 -19.48 14.22 6.50
CA TYR A 59 -19.08 14.88 5.25
C TYR A 59 -19.87 16.17 4.98
N ARG A 60 -20.99 16.41 5.68
CA ARG A 60 -21.91 17.50 5.36
C ARG A 60 -21.50 18.85 5.97
N ASP A 61 -20.73 18.83 7.07
CA ASP A 61 -20.36 20.03 7.85
C ASP A 61 -18.90 20.50 7.69
N LEU A 62 -18.13 19.91 6.77
CA LEU A 62 -16.78 20.40 6.46
C LEU A 62 -16.87 21.71 5.64
N PRO A 63 -16.19 22.79 6.04
CA PRO A 63 -16.19 24.03 5.26
C PRO A 63 -15.69 23.75 3.83
N LEU A 64 -16.37 24.34 2.85
CA LEU A 64 -15.95 24.25 1.44
C LEU A 64 -14.52 24.81 1.32
N PRO A 65 -13.55 24.05 0.78
CA PRO A 65 -12.17 24.49 0.70
C PRO A 65 -12.07 25.66 -0.27
N ILE A 66 -11.43 26.72 0.18
CA ILE A 66 -11.32 27.99 -0.58
C ILE A 66 -10.09 27.95 -1.51
N THR A 67 -9.10 27.07 -1.25
CA THR A 67 -7.87 26.94 -2.05
C THR A 67 -7.64 25.50 -2.54
N PRO A 68 -6.89 25.31 -3.65
CA PRO A 68 -6.49 23.97 -4.12
C PRO A 68 -5.74 23.14 -3.07
N TYR A 69 -4.94 23.81 -2.23
CA TYR A 69 -4.23 23.16 -1.14
C TYR A 69 -5.17 22.61 -0.05
N GLU A 70 -6.10 23.43 0.44
CA GLU A 70 -7.08 22.98 1.45
C GLU A 70 -7.96 21.84 0.92
N SER A 71 -8.29 21.89 -0.38
CA SER A 71 -9.01 20.80 -1.05
C SER A 71 -8.21 19.50 -1.04
N LEU A 72 -6.91 19.56 -1.40
CA LEU A 72 -6.03 18.39 -1.35
C LEU A 72 -5.88 17.85 0.08
N LYS A 73 -5.63 18.72 1.07
CA LYS A 73 -5.47 18.33 2.47
C LYS A 73 -6.70 17.60 3.01
N ARG A 74 -7.90 18.12 2.69
CA ARG A 74 -9.17 17.45 3.03
C ARG A 74 -9.28 16.08 2.37
N LYS A 75 -9.00 15.95 1.08
CA LYS A 75 -9.03 14.65 0.39
C LYS A 75 -8.07 13.64 1.01
N VAL A 76 -6.86 14.06 1.42
CA VAL A 76 -5.91 13.18 2.12
C VAL A 76 -6.51 12.69 3.44
N GLN A 77 -7.16 13.57 4.21
CA GLN A 77 -7.83 13.19 5.46
C GLN A 77 -8.99 12.23 5.22
N GLU A 78 -9.86 12.52 4.25
CA GLU A 78 -10.98 11.64 3.86
C GLU A 78 -10.46 10.26 3.45
N PHE A 79 -9.38 10.23 2.66
CA PHE A 79 -8.76 8.97 2.24
C PHE A 79 -8.18 8.20 3.43
N ARG A 80 -7.45 8.85 4.36
CA ARG A 80 -6.96 8.23 5.61
C ARG A 80 -8.10 7.58 6.39
N ILE A 81 -9.16 8.35 6.65
CA ILE A 81 -10.34 7.88 7.39
C ILE A 81 -10.95 6.67 6.69
N SER A 82 -11.03 6.69 5.35
CA SER A 82 -11.59 5.58 4.56
C SER A 82 -10.84 4.24 4.75
N LEU A 83 -9.53 4.28 5.04
CA LEU A 83 -8.72 3.07 5.25
C LEU A 83 -8.98 2.41 6.59
N ASP A 84 -9.36 3.20 7.59
CA ASP A 84 -9.61 2.74 8.96
C ASP A 84 -11.09 2.41 9.23
N VAL A 85 -11.96 2.53 8.22
CA VAL A 85 -13.38 2.18 8.35
C VAL A 85 -13.51 0.72 8.78
N GLY A 86 -14.18 0.50 9.91
CA GLY A 86 -14.41 -0.84 10.48
C GLY A 86 -13.27 -1.38 11.36
N SER A 87 -12.18 -0.64 11.53
CA SER A 87 -11.05 -1.08 12.36
C SER A 87 -11.36 -1.10 13.87
N LYS A 88 -12.19 -0.17 14.37
CA LYS A 88 -12.54 -0.07 15.79
C LYS A 88 -13.30 -1.31 16.24
N GLY A 89 -12.73 -2.04 17.19
CA GLY A 89 -13.32 -3.28 17.72
C GLY A 89 -13.15 -4.51 16.82
N PHE A 90 -12.39 -4.40 15.72
CA PHE A 90 -12.08 -5.53 14.87
C PHE A 90 -11.14 -6.53 15.56
N ASP A 91 -11.59 -7.77 15.68
CA ASP A 91 -10.82 -8.85 16.30
C ASP A 91 -9.94 -9.58 15.28
N LYS A 92 -8.68 -9.14 15.17
CA LYS A 92 -7.67 -9.71 14.27
C LYS A 92 -7.39 -11.20 14.54
N SER A 93 -7.50 -11.63 15.79
CA SER A 93 -7.14 -13.00 16.21
C SER A 93 -8.00 -14.07 15.52
N LYS A 94 -9.22 -13.71 15.10
CA LYS A 94 -10.12 -14.60 14.33
C LYS A 94 -9.58 -14.96 12.96
N PHE A 95 -8.68 -14.15 12.40
CA PHE A 95 -8.20 -14.27 11.03
C PHE A 95 -6.72 -14.65 10.94
N ASP A 96 -5.95 -14.52 12.02
CA ASP A 96 -4.52 -14.82 12.04
C ASP A 96 -4.14 -16.21 11.49
N GLY A 97 -5.03 -17.19 11.68
CA GLY A 97 -4.83 -18.55 11.16
C GLY A 97 -4.67 -18.64 9.64
N MET A 98 -5.24 -17.72 8.86
CA MET A 98 -5.16 -17.75 7.40
C MET A 98 -3.76 -17.44 6.86
N PHE A 99 -2.88 -16.83 7.67
CA PHE A 99 -1.50 -16.53 7.30
C PHE A 99 -0.51 -17.63 7.68
N HIS A 100 -0.97 -18.68 8.38
CA HIS A 100 -0.11 -19.76 8.84
C HIS A 100 0.57 -20.45 7.66
N GLY A 101 1.89 -20.63 7.73
CA GLY A 101 2.69 -21.19 6.65
C GLY A 101 3.26 -20.14 5.68
N PHE A 102 2.81 -18.89 5.76
CA PHE A 102 3.27 -17.79 4.90
C PHE A 102 4.11 -16.73 5.65
N ASN A 103 4.84 -17.17 6.68
CA ASN A 103 5.60 -16.29 7.60
C ASN A 103 6.65 -15.41 6.91
N HIS A 104 7.11 -15.76 5.71
CA HIS A 104 8.04 -14.92 4.95
C HIS A 104 7.38 -13.60 4.51
N TYR A 105 6.11 -13.64 4.14
CA TYR A 105 5.35 -12.50 3.61
C TYR A 105 4.51 -11.81 4.69
N PHE A 106 4.06 -12.56 5.70
CA PHE A 106 3.16 -12.08 6.76
C PHE A 106 3.79 -12.19 8.15
N LYS A 107 5.05 -11.74 8.28
CA LYS A 107 5.81 -11.82 9.53
C LYS A 107 5.33 -10.80 10.57
N ASP A 108 4.93 -9.62 10.11
CA ASP A 108 4.54 -8.48 10.95
C ASP A 108 3.05 -8.16 10.83
N ASP A 109 2.57 -7.40 11.81
CA ASP A 109 1.19 -6.94 11.84
C ASP A 109 0.88 -5.95 10.71
N TYR A 110 1.89 -5.24 10.19
CA TYR A 110 1.69 -4.27 9.10
C TYR A 110 1.16 -4.99 7.85
N SER A 111 1.86 -6.03 7.41
CA SER A 111 1.51 -6.85 6.23
C SER A 111 0.12 -7.48 6.36
N LYS A 112 -0.22 -7.98 7.56
CA LYS A 112 -1.56 -8.51 7.85
C LYS A 112 -2.63 -7.42 7.86
N ASN A 113 -2.33 -6.26 8.42
CA ASN A 113 -3.26 -5.12 8.45
C ASN A 113 -3.59 -4.62 7.05
N CYS A 114 -2.65 -4.66 6.11
CA CYS A 114 -2.91 -4.33 4.71
C CYS A 114 -4.00 -5.22 4.11
N VAL A 115 -4.01 -6.52 4.42
CA VAL A 115 -5.07 -7.44 4.00
C VAL A 115 -6.42 -7.06 4.64
N TYR A 116 -6.43 -6.70 5.92
CA TYR A 116 -7.65 -6.26 6.59
C TYR A 116 -8.20 -4.95 6.00
N ILE A 117 -7.33 -4.00 5.67
CA ILE A 117 -7.68 -2.73 5.02
C ILE A 117 -8.22 -2.96 3.60
N ALA A 118 -7.63 -3.89 2.84
CA ALA A 118 -8.14 -4.24 1.51
C ALA A 118 -9.58 -4.76 1.59
N MET A 119 -9.91 -5.47 2.66
CA MET A 119 -11.26 -5.97 2.94
C MET A 119 -12.11 -5.02 3.80
N LYS A 120 -11.64 -3.79 4.04
CA LYS A 120 -12.32 -2.77 4.87
C LYS A 120 -12.75 -3.30 6.25
N TYR A 121 -11.92 -4.16 6.84
CA TYR A 121 -12.18 -4.85 8.11
C TYR A 121 -13.54 -5.59 8.16
N ASN A 122 -14.12 -5.93 7.01
CA ASN A 122 -15.41 -6.59 6.94
C ASN A 122 -15.26 -8.08 7.29
N VAL A 123 -15.82 -8.46 8.44
CA VAL A 123 -15.75 -9.82 9.00
C VAL A 123 -16.32 -10.87 8.04
N GLU A 124 -17.44 -10.59 7.37
CA GLU A 124 -18.08 -11.54 6.46
C GLU A 124 -17.17 -11.86 5.27
N TYR A 125 -16.61 -10.82 4.64
CA TYR A 125 -15.74 -11.00 3.49
C TYR A 125 -14.40 -11.63 3.86
N LEU A 126 -13.85 -11.29 5.03
CA LEU A 126 -12.64 -11.92 5.55
C LEU A 126 -12.86 -13.41 5.88
N GLU A 127 -14.03 -13.81 6.39
CA GLU A 127 -14.35 -15.23 6.57
C GLU A 127 -14.46 -15.96 5.23
N LYS A 128 -14.97 -15.33 4.16
CA LYS A 128 -14.95 -15.90 2.80
C LYS A 128 -13.51 -16.13 2.31
N VAL A 129 -12.64 -15.12 2.45
CA VAL A 129 -11.20 -15.23 2.10
C VAL A 129 -10.52 -16.33 2.90
N LYS A 130 -10.68 -16.33 4.22
CA LYS A 130 -10.13 -17.36 5.12
C LYS A 130 -10.61 -18.77 4.75
N SER A 131 -11.89 -18.93 4.42
CA SER A 131 -12.45 -20.20 3.96
C SER A 131 -11.79 -20.69 2.67
N ILE A 132 -11.60 -19.80 1.69
CA ILE A 132 -10.90 -20.10 0.43
C ILE A 132 -9.46 -20.52 0.70
N VAL A 133 -8.71 -19.72 1.47
CA VAL A 133 -7.31 -20.01 1.84
C VAL A 133 -7.21 -21.38 2.53
N ASN A 134 -8.04 -21.63 3.55
CA ASN A 134 -8.04 -22.89 4.29
C ASN A 134 -8.33 -24.10 3.38
N LYS A 135 -9.25 -23.97 2.42
CA LYS A 135 -9.54 -25.04 1.45
C LYS A 135 -8.32 -25.33 0.57
N LEU A 136 -7.65 -24.30 0.07
CA LEU A 136 -6.48 -24.46 -0.81
C LEU A 136 -5.29 -25.09 -0.08
N ILE A 137 -4.96 -24.62 1.13
CA ILE A 137 -3.84 -25.17 1.92
C ILE A 137 -4.14 -26.56 2.50
N SER A 138 -5.40 -27.00 2.49
CA SER A 138 -5.75 -28.36 2.96
C SER A 138 -5.29 -29.46 2.00
N VAL A 139 -4.92 -29.11 0.76
CA VAL A 139 -4.41 -30.05 -0.23
C VAL A 139 -2.96 -30.40 0.11
N LYS A 140 -2.79 -31.51 0.85
CA LYS A 140 -1.48 -32.01 1.23
C LYS A 140 -0.74 -32.58 0.03
N ILE A 141 0.53 -32.20 -0.12
CA ILE A 141 1.50 -32.91 -0.95
C ILE A 141 2.37 -33.80 -0.04
N ASP A 142 2.67 -35.01 -0.49
CA ASP A 142 3.44 -35.99 0.29
C ASP A 142 4.93 -35.58 0.49
N ASP A 143 5.49 -34.71 -0.35
CA ASP A 143 6.80 -34.09 -0.15
C ASP A 143 6.67 -32.69 0.48
N PRO A 144 7.05 -32.51 1.77
CA PRO A 144 6.94 -31.24 2.49
C PRO A 144 7.90 -30.16 1.99
N ARG A 145 8.79 -30.45 1.04
CA ARG A 145 9.69 -29.46 0.41
C ARG A 145 9.08 -28.79 -0.81
N ILE A 146 7.90 -29.25 -1.25
CA ILE A 146 7.22 -28.74 -2.44
C ILE A 146 5.97 -28.01 -1.98
N VAL A 147 5.98 -26.68 -2.14
CA VAL A 147 4.76 -25.87 -1.97
C VAL A 147 3.79 -26.28 -3.06
N SER A 148 2.57 -26.67 -2.69
CA SER A 148 1.58 -27.07 -3.68
C SER A 148 1.17 -25.89 -4.55
N GLU A 149 0.79 -26.14 -5.80
CA GLU A 149 0.24 -25.08 -6.64
C GLU A 149 -1.00 -24.42 -6.00
N TYR A 150 -1.73 -25.15 -5.13
CA TYR A 150 -2.85 -24.62 -4.36
C TYR A 150 -2.40 -23.68 -3.25
N GLU A 151 -1.34 -24.04 -2.52
CA GLU A 151 -0.72 -23.18 -1.51
C GLU A 151 -0.15 -21.89 -2.15
N ASN A 152 0.45 -22.00 -3.34
CA ASN A 152 0.90 -20.82 -4.10
C ASN A 152 -0.27 -19.93 -4.51
N THR A 153 -1.38 -20.48 -5.00
CA THR A 153 -2.58 -19.68 -5.31
C THR A 153 -3.17 -19.03 -4.04
N ALA A 154 -3.14 -19.71 -2.89
CA ALA A 154 -3.57 -19.13 -1.62
C ALA A 154 -2.66 -17.98 -1.17
N LEU A 155 -1.35 -18.14 -1.32
CA LEU A 155 -0.38 -17.09 -1.05
C LEU A 155 -0.59 -15.88 -1.97
N ASN A 156 -0.73 -16.11 -3.28
CA ASN A 156 -0.96 -15.05 -4.26
C ASN A 156 -2.24 -14.26 -3.95
N LEU A 157 -3.29 -14.93 -3.49
CA LEU A 157 -4.52 -14.27 -3.04
C LEU A 157 -4.25 -13.28 -1.91
N LEU A 158 -3.50 -13.72 -0.89
CA LEU A 158 -3.15 -12.88 0.24
C LEU A 158 -2.19 -11.74 -0.15
N ILE A 159 -1.26 -11.99 -1.07
CA ILE A 159 -0.34 -10.96 -1.60
C ILE A 159 -1.11 -9.88 -2.36
N VAL A 160 -2.04 -10.24 -3.25
CA VAL A 160 -2.84 -9.23 -3.98
C VAL A 160 -3.65 -8.37 -3.00
N LEU A 161 -4.23 -8.98 -1.96
CA LEU A 161 -4.91 -8.23 -0.90
C LEU A 161 -3.95 -7.33 -0.10
N GLN A 162 -2.75 -7.83 0.20
CA GLN A 162 -1.71 -7.05 0.84
C GLN A 162 -1.34 -5.83 -0.02
N ASP A 163 -1.13 -6.01 -1.32
CA ASP A 163 -0.76 -4.94 -2.26
C ASP A 163 -1.85 -3.87 -2.37
N ILE A 164 -3.12 -4.27 -2.42
CA ILE A 164 -4.26 -3.32 -2.36
C ILE A 164 -4.18 -2.45 -1.09
N GLY A 165 -3.83 -3.05 0.04
CA GLY A 165 -3.64 -2.35 1.31
C GLY A 165 -2.42 -1.43 1.28
N ILE A 166 -1.24 -1.95 0.94
CA ILE A 166 0.03 -1.22 0.89
C ILE A 166 -0.06 -0.03 -0.05
N TYR A 167 -0.59 -0.21 -1.27
CA TYR A 167 -0.62 0.87 -2.25
C TYR A 167 -1.51 2.03 -1.84
N ALA A 168 -2.55 1.77 -1.04
CA ALA A 168 -3.36 2.82 -0.45
C ALA A 168 -2.68 3.44 0.79
N LEU A 169 -2.20 2.58 1.69
CA LEU A 169 -1.66 2.99 2.99
C LEU A 169 -0.39 3.84 2.86
N ASP A 170 0.56 3.44 2.00
CA ASP A 170 1.82 4.14 1.77
C ASP A 170 1.64 5.59 1.31
N VAL A 171 0.54 5.88 0.63
CA VAL A 171 0.26 7.24 0.12
C VAL A 171 -0.02 8.20 1.26
N VAL A 172 -0.61 7.73 2.36
CA VAL A 172 -1.14 8.60 3.41
C VAL A 172 -0.58 8.36 4.80
N GLU A 173 0.04 7.21 5.09
CA GLU A 173 0.70 7.01 6.38
C GLU A 173 1.90 7.94 6.55
N GLU A 174 2.08 8.43 7.78
CA GLU A 174 3.21 9.31 8.10
C GLU A 174 4.56 8.60 7.96
N ASN A 175 4.59 7.29 8.23
CA ASN A 175 5.77 6.43 8.04
C ASN A 175 6.02 6.06 6.57
N GLY A 176 4.99 6.21 5.71
CA GLY A 176 5.05 5.98 4.25
C GLY A 176 5.47 7.22 3.44
N GLU A 177 5.56 8.39 4.08
CA GLU A 177 6.19 9.64 3.60
C GLU A 177 5.83 10.12 2.17
N ILE A 178 4.69 9.77 1.58
CA ILE A 178 4.25 10.42 0.33
C ILE A 178 3.46 11.70 0.65
N LEU A 179 2.24 11.59 1.18
CA LEU A 179 1.40 12.75 1.55
C LEU A 179 1.39 13.01 3.08
N SER A 180 2.58 12.96 3.69
CA SER A 180 2.76 13.36 5.09
C SER A 180 2.51 14.87 5.29
N ASN A 181 2.21 15.29 6.52
CA ASN A 181 1.98 16.71 6.82
C ASN A 181 3.17 17.58 6.38
N SER A 182 4.40 17.11 6.61
CA SER A 182 5.61 17.82 6.16
C SER A 182 5.62 18.03 4.65
N ASN A 183 5.32 17.00 3.85
CA ASN A 183 5.32 17.12 2.39
C ASN A 183 4.16 18.00 1.88
N LEU A 184 3.00 17.95 2.54
CA LEU A 184 1.87 18.84 2.23
C LEU A 184 2.23 20.30 2.51
N ASP A 185 2.87 20.59 3.65
CA ASP A 185 3.35 21.93 3.98
C ASP A 185 4.37 22.42 2.93
N MET A 186 5.24 21.54 2.40
CA MET A 186 6.14 21.91 1.30
C MET A 186 5.40 22.35 0.04
N LEU A 187 4.32 21.66 -0.34
CA LEU A 187 3.50 22.03 -1.50
C LEU A 187 2.85 23.39 -1.31
N GLN A 188 2.38 23.69 -0.09
CA GLN A 188 1.76 24.97 0.26
C GLN A 188 2.77 26.12 0.20
N GLU A 189 3.93 25.95 0.84
CA GLU A 189 4.99 26.95 0.91
C GLU A 189 5.53 27.33 -0.48
N ASP A 190 5.71 26.35 -1.36
CA ASP A 190 6.19 26.59 -2.73
C ASP A 190 5.07 27.09 -3.67
N ASN A 191 3.81 27.08 -3.21
CA ASN A 191 2.61 27.39 -4.00
C ASN A 191 2.60 26.66 -5.36
N ASP A 192 3.01 25.39 -5.36
CA ASP A 192 3.12 24.58 -6.58
C ASP A 192 1.74 24.02 -6.98
N LEU A 193 0.95 24.87 -7.63
CA LEU A 193 -0.42 24.55 -8.05
C LEU A 193 -0.48 23.37 -9.01
N ASP A 194 0.53 23.20 -9.88
CA ASP A 194 0.56 22.11 -10.85
C ASP A 194 0.76 20.76 -10.16
N SER A 195 1.68 20.69 -9.20
CA SER A 195 1.87 19.49 -8.36
C SER A 195 0.66 19.22 -7.48
N ILE A 196 0.08 20.24 -6.83
CA ILE A 196 -1.13 20.10 -6.01
C ILE A 196 -2.29 19.51 -6.83
N ASN A 197 -2.56 20.06 -8.01
CA ASN A 197 -3.65 19.58 -8.87
C ASN A 197 -3.39 18.16 -9.39
N SER A 198 -2.15 17.87 -9.80
CA SER A 198 -1.76 16.54 -10.29
C SER A 198 -1.91 15.47 -9.21
N ILE A 199 -1.43 15.76 -8.01
CA ILE A 199 -1.57 14.88 -6.83
C ILE A 199 -3.05 14.68 -6.50
N SER A 200 -3.84 15.74 -6.51
CA SER A 200 -5.28 15.68 -6.21
C SER A 200 -6.03 14.76 -7.18
N VAL A 201 -5.73 14.85 -8.49
CA VAL A 201 -6.32 13.96 -9.50
C VAL A 201 -5.86 12.52 -9.32
N ALA A 202 -4.57 12.29 -9.07
CA ALA A 202 -4.03 10.95 -8.86
C ALA A 202 -4.61 10.29 -7.59
N LEU A 203 -4.80 11.06 -6.51
CA LEU A 203 -5.43 10.58 -5.27
C LEU A 203 -6.90 10.21 -5.49
N ASP A 204 -7.67 11.02 -6.22
CA ASP A 204 -9.06 10.69 -6.59
C ASP A 204 -9.12 9.39 -7.39
N ASN A 205 -8.20 9.20 -8.34
CA ASN A 205 -8.13 8.01 -9.16
C ASN A 205 -7.71 6.78 -8.36
N LEU A 206 -6.75 6.92 -7.44
CA LEU A 206 -6.37 5.87 -6.50
C LEU A 206 -7.57 5.42 -5.66
N PHE A 207 -8.33 6.36 -5.12
CA PHE A 207 -9.53 6.05 -4.33
C PHE A 207 -10.60 5.33 -5.15
N LYS A 208 -10.95 5.87 -6.33
CA LYS A 208 -11.91 5.23 -7.23
C LYS A 208 -11.48 3.83 -7.64
N GLN A 209 -10.19 3.66 -7.94
CA GLN A 209 -9.63 2.37 -8.34
C GLN A 209 -9.65 1.36 -7.18
N LYS A 210 -9.38 1.80 -5.94
CA LYS A 210 -9.46 0.95 -4.74
C LYS A 210 -10.88 0.45 -4.53
N GLU A 211 -11.86 1.34 -4.61
CA GLU A 211 -13.28 0.98 -4.48
C GLU A 211 -13.73 0.05 -5.60
N TYR A 212 -13.30 0.30 -6.83
CA TYR A 212 -13.58 -0.57 -7.97
C TYR A 212 -12.99 -1.98 -7.78
N VAL A 213 -11.71 -2.07 -7.40
CA VAL A 213 -11.04 -3.35 -7.12
C VAL A 213 -11.71 -4.09 -5.98
N PHE A 214 -12.08 -3.39 -4.90
CA PHE A 214 -12.80 -3.99 -3.77
C PHE A 214 -14.11 -4.62 -4.23
N ASN A 215 -14.97 -3.87 -4.93
CA ASN A 215 -16.25 -4.39 -5.39
C ASN A 215 -16.07 -5.57 -6.36
N LEU A 216 -15.15 -5.46 -7.32
CA LEU A 216 -14.84 -6.55 -8.24
C LEU A 216 -14.35 -7.79 -7.50
N PHE A 217 -13.52 -7.62 -6.47
CA PHE A 217 -13.03 -8.73 -5.66
C PHE A 217 -14.19 -9.39 -4.89
N ILE A 218 -15.06 -8.61 -4.24
CA ILE A 218 -16.24 -9.14 -3.52
C ILE A 218 -17.13 -9.96 -4.45
N ASP A 219 -17.49 -9.42 -5.62
CA ASP A 219 -18.34 -10.11 -6.58
C ASP A 219 -17.75 -11.46 -7.03
N ASN A 220 -16.42 -11.52 -7.20
CA ASN A 220 -15.74 -12.75 -7.57
C ASN A 220 -15.66 -13.76 -6.41
N ILE A 221 -15.28 -13.32 -5.20
CA ILE A 221 -15.13 -14.25 -4.05
C ILE A 221 -16.46 -14.86 -3.62
N GLU A 222 -17.59 -14.17 -3.79
CA GLU A 222 -18.92 -14.71 -3.48
C GLU A 222 -19.27 -15.93 -4.32
N ASN A 223 -18.84 -15.93 -5.59
CA ASN A 223 -19.00 -17.07 -6.47
C ASN A 223 -17.99 -18.18 -6.13
N ILE A 224 -16.72 -17.81 -5.90
CA ILE A 224 -15.62 -18.75 -5.67
C ILE A 224 -15.80 -19.54 -4.36
N VAL A 225 -16.21 -18.89 -3.27
CA VAL A 225 -16.28 -19.52 -1.93
C VAL A 225 -17.23 -20.73 -1.91
N ASN A 226 -18.26 -20.71 -2.75
CA ASN A 226 -19.31 -21.72 -2.86
C ASN A 226 -18.92 -22.91 -3.77
N LEU A 227 -17.79 -22.85 -4.45
CA LEU A 227 -17.32 -23.94 -5.29
C LEU A 227 -16.95 -25.17 -4.45
N LYS A 228 -17.43 -26.34 -4.90
CA LYS A 228 -17.21 -27.62 -4.21
C LYS A 228 -15.84 -28.23 -4.51
N LYS A 229 -15.32 -28.03 -5.73
CA LYS A 229 -14.05 -28.62 -6.18
C LYS A 229 -12.92 -27.64 -5.94
N ILE A 230 -11.89 -28.06 -5.19
CA ILE A 230 -10.72 -27.22 -4.89
C ILE A 230 -9.98 -26.81 -6.18
N ALA A 231 -9.89 -27.71 -7.17
CA ALA A 231 -9.36 -27.39 -8.50
C ALA A 231 -10.10 -26.24 -9.19
N SER A 232 -11.43 -26.15 -9.03
CA SER A 232 -12.22 -25.05 -9.58
C SER A 232 -11.98 -23.74 -8.82
N ILE A 233 -11.83 -23.80 -7.48
CA ILE A 233 -11.44 -22.62 -6.68
C ILE A 233 -10.11 -22.06 -7.18
N LYS A 234 -9.11 -22.92 -7.34
CA LYS A 234 -7.79 -22.53 -7.84
C LYS A 234 -7.90 -21.88 -9.22
N TYR A 235 -8.59 -22.54 -10.15
CA TYR A 235 -8.74 -22.05 -11.52
C TYR A 235 -9.39 -20.66 -11.57
N GLU A 236 -10.52 -20.46 -10.87
CA GLU A 236 -11.20 -19.16 -10.85
C GLU A 236 -10.36 -18.08 -10.17
N LEU A 237 -9.61 -18.42 -9.11
CA LEU A 237 -8.66 -17.48 -8.51
C LEU A 237 -7.55 -17.10 -9.49
N ASP A 238 -6.91 -18.07 -10.15
CA ASP A 238 -5.84 -17.78 -11.10
C ASP A 238 -6.31 -16.86 -12.25
N LEU A 239 -7.58 -16.92 -12.65
CA LEU A 239 -8.18 -16.00 -13.63
C LEU A 239 -8.31 -14.55 -13.14
N ILE A 240 -8.40 -14.32 -11.82
CA ILE A 240 -8.59 -12.97 -11.28
C ILE A 240 -7.30 -12.40 -10.67
N ILE A 241 -6.51 -13.21 -9.98
CA ILE A 241 -5.30 -12.81 -9.25
C ILE A 241 -3.99 -13.31 -9.88
N GLY A 242 -4.05 -14.14 -10.92
CA GLY A 242 -2.85 -14.52 -11.68
C GLY A 242 -2.26 -13.34 -12.45
N ASN A 243 -1.07 -13.52 -13.03
CA ASN A 243 -0.35 -12.43 -13.72
C ASN A 243 -1.13 -11.77 -14.87
N ASP A 244 -2.05 -12.50 -15.49
CA ASP A 244 -2.95 -12.00 -16.54
C ASP A 244 -4.37 -11.71 -16.01
N GLY A 245 -4.57 -11.84 -14.69
CA GLY A 245 -5.86 -11.74 -14.06
C GLY A 245 -6.39 -10.32 -13.97
N ASP A 246 -7.71 -10.18 -14.05
CA ASP A 246 -8.37 -8.87 -14.12
C ASP A 246 -8.08 -8.03 -12.87
N ILE A 247 -8.13 -8.63 -11.68
CA ILE A 247 -7.87 -7.91 -10.42
C ILE A 247 -6.39 -7.57 -10.31
N PHE A 248 -5.51 -8.51 -10.60
CA PHE A 248 -4.06 -8.28 -10.59
C PHE A 248 -3.68 -7.07 -11.45
N ASN A 249 -4.17 -7.02 -12.70
CA ASN A 249 -3.93 -5.90 -13.61
C ASN A 249 -4.45 -4.55 -13.09
N LYS A 250 -5.56 -4.56 -12.35
CA LYS A 250 -6.16 -3.35 -11.75
C LYS A 250 -5.42 -2.90 -10.49
N VAL A 251 -4.65 -3.78 -9.86
CA VAL A 251 -3.80 -3.48 -8.71
C VAL A 251 -2.41 -3.03 -9.15
N ASP A 252 -1.71 -3.82 -9.97
CA ASP A 252 -0.26 -3.69 -10.17
C ASP A 252 0.15 -2.97 -11.47
N SER A 253 -0.79 -2.63 -12.35
CA SER A 253 -0.45 -1.90 -13.59
C SER A 253 -0.15 -0.42 -13.38
N LYS A 254 0.49 0.19 -14.38
CA LYS A 254 0.73 1.66 -14.45
C LYS A 254 -0.56 2.50 -14.46
N SER A 255 -1.69 1.90 -14.81
CA SER A 255 -3.02 2.52 -14.76
C SER A 255 -3.86 2.02 -13.58
N GLY A 256 -3.29 1.18 -12.73
CA GLY A 256 -3.90 0.62 -11.53
C GLY A 256 -3.50 1.36 -10.26
N LEU A 257 -3.72 0.71 -9.11
CA LEU A 257 -3.39 1.27 -7.79
C LEU A 257 -1.91 1.64 -7.69
N PHE A 258 -1.02 0.73 -8.09
CA PHE A 258 0.43 0.96 -8.10
C PHE A 258 0.80 2.21 -8.91
N GLY A 259 0.26 2.33 -10.12
CA GLY A 259 0.53 3.47 -10.99
C GLY A 259 0.10 4.80 -10.40
N PHE A 260 -1.09 4.89 -9.81
CA PHE A 260 -1.55 6.13 -9.17
C PHE A 260 -0.72 6.50 -7.94
N LYS A 261 -0.31 5.50 -7.13
CA LYS A 261 0.66 5.72 -6.04
C LYS A 261 1.97 6.30 -6.56
N GLU A 262 2.56 5.71 -7.60
CA GLU A 262 3.86 6.17 -8.12
C GLU A 262 3.77 7.58 -8.71
N ILE A 263 2.66 7.96 -9.37
CA ILE A 263 2.44 9.34 -9.84
C ILE A 263 2.51 10.34 -8.68
N ILE A 264 1.86 10.04 -7.56
CA ILE A 264 1.87 10.92 -6.39
C ILE A 264 3.29 11.00 -5.82
N LYS A 265 3.94 9.85 -5.67
CA LYS A 265 5.31 9.75 -5.14
C LYS A 265 6.32 10.52 -5.98
N GLU A 266 6.27 10.39 -7.30
CA GLU A 266 7.16 11.10 -8.23
C GLU A 266 7.04 12.62 -8.05
N LYS A 267 5.82 13.15 -7.90
CA LYS A 267 5.62 14.60 -7.65
C LYS A 267 6.27 15.07 -6.34
N ILE A 268 6.16 14.28 -5.28
CA ILE A 268 6.77 14.60 -3.98
C ILE A 268 8.29 14.51 -4.05
N VAL A 269 8.84 13.49 -4.74
CA VAL A 269 10.29 13.35 -4.96
C VAL A 269 10.83 14.54 -5.76
N ASP A 270 10.17 14.90 -6.85
CA ASP A 270 10.54 16.05 -7.68
C ASP A 270 10.55 17.35 -6.88
N LEU A 271 9.54 17.58 -6.04
CA LEU A 271 9.46 18.75 -5.16
C LEU A 271 10.65 18.80 -4.19
N LYS A 272 10.95 17.68 -3.51
CA LYS A 272 12.09 17.57 -2.59
C LYS A 272 13.41 17.86 -3.32
N GLU A 273 13.59 17.33 -4.53
CA GLU A 273 14.78 17.60 -5.34
C GLU A 273 14.90 19.06 -5.74
N GLN A 274 13.80 19.69 -6.18
CA GLN A 274 13.78 21.10 -6.57
C GLN A 274 14.17 22.00 -5.40
N ARG A 275 13.64 21.74 -4.20
CA ARG A 275 14.01 22.45 -2.96
C ARG A 275 15.49 22.28 -2.63
N ALA A 276 16.01 21.05 -2.70
CA ALA A 276 17.42 20.80 -2.46
C ALA A 276 18.33 21.54 -3.47
N ARG A 277 17.92 21.61 -4.75
CA ARG A 277 18.63 22.38 -5.79
C ARG A 277 18.61 23.88 -5.49
N LYS A 278 17.44 24.46 -5.17
CA LYS A 278 17.31 25.87 -4.78
C LYS A 278 18.23 26.18 -3.60
N PHE A 279 18.19 25.39 -2.53
CA PHE A 279 19.03 25.57 -1.35
C PHE A 279 20.52 25.60 -1.70
N ARG A 280 21.01 24.63 -2.49
CA ARG A 280 22.42 24.59 -2.93
C ARG A 280 22.83 25.84 -3.71
N ILE A 281 21.95 26.37 -4.57
CA ILE A 281 22.22 27.60 -5.33
C ILE A 281 22.29 28.80 -4.38
N TYR A 282 21.32 28.96 -3.48
CA TYR A 282 21.32 30.04 -2.49
C TYR A 282 22.56 30.02 -1.58
N SER A 283 22.97 28.85 -1.08
CA SER A 283 24.17 28.73 -0.25
C SER A 283 25.45 29.12 -1.01
N LYS A 284 25.56 28.76 -2.30
CA LYS A 284 26.69 29.18 -3.14
C LYS A 284 26.71 30.69 -3.34
N LEU A 285 25.58 31.28 -3.72
CA LEU A 285 25.47 32.73 -3.93
C LEU A 285 25.79 33.53 -2.67
N LYS A 286 25.31 33.08 -1.50
CA LYS A 286 25.62 33.71 -0.22
C LYS A 286 27.12 33.61 0.11
N GLY A 287 27.72 32.44 -0.03
CA GLY A 287 29.15 32.24 0.19
C GLY A 287 30.03 33.08 -0.74
N ASP A 288 29.63 33.25 -2.01
CA ASP A 288 30.34 34.09 -2.97
C ASP A 288 30.19 35.59 -2.64
N SER A 289 29.01 36.03 -2.19
CA SER A 289 28.77 37.39 -1.69
C SER A 289 29.63 37.72 -0.46
N ASP A 290 29.70 36.81 0.52
CA ASP A 290 30.46 37.01 1.75
C ASP A 290 31.98 37.05 1.48
N LYS A 291 32.46 36.26 0.52
CA LYS A 291 33.85 36.33 0.00
C LYS A 291 34.14 37.64 -0.74
N GLN A 292 33.16 38.22 -1.44
CA GLN A 292 33.35 39.51 -2.09
C GLN A 292 33.37 40.68 -1.11
N LYS A 293 32.58 40.63 -0.03
CA LYS A 293 32.60 41.65 1.04
C LYS A 293 33.92 41.65 1.81
N SER A 294 34.40 40.48 2.23
CA SER A 294 35.69 40.35 2.93
C SER A 294 36.91 40.76 2.09
N LYS A 295 36.83 40.71 0.75
CA LYS A 295 37.86 41.24 -0.15
C LYS A 295 37.83 42.77 -0.33
N LYS A 296 36.73 43.44 0.02
CA LYS A 296 36.60 44.90 -0.07
C LYS A 296 36.95 45.62 1.24
N GLU A 297 37.05 44.88 2.34
CA GLU A 297 37.34 45.40 3.68
C GLU A 297 38.83 45.23 4.10
N ASN A 298 39.65 44.63 3.23
CA ASN A 298 41.13 44.57 3.33
C ASN A 298 41.77 45.43 2.24
#